data_AF-A0A9D9X894-F1
#
_entry.id   AF-A0A9D9X894-F1
#
_cell.length_a   1.000
_cell.length_b   1.000
_cell.length_c   1.000
_cell.angle_alpha   90.00
_cell.angle_beta   90.00
_cell.angle_gamma   90.00
#
_symmetry.space_group_name_H-M   'P 1'
#
loop_
_entity.id
_entity.type
_entity.pdbx_description
1 polymer ?
#
loop_
_entity_poly.entity_id
_entity_poly.type
_entity_poly.pdbx_seq_one_letter_code
_entity_poly.pdbx_strand_id
1 'polypeptide(L)'
;MPATQTVAILGASADPERYAFKAQRLLKQYGHRVIPVSAKESVIDGDATAARLADIDVPVHTLTVYVRPALSDRHREDIERLKPQRVIFNPGTENGPLAAALEEAGIKTRDACTLVLLRTGDF
;
A
#
# COMPACT_ATOMS: atom_id res chain seq x y z
N MET A 1 20.48 -4.45 6.98
CA MET A 1 19.43 -4.33 5.94
C MET A 1 18.11 -4.12 6.65
N PRO A 2 17.21 -3.26 6.17
CA PRO A 2 15.88 -3.13 6.77
C PRO A 2 15.18 -4.50 6.76
N ALA A 3 14.33 -4.75 7.75
CA ALA A 3 13.62 -6.02 7.84
C ALA A 3 12.69 -6.18 6.62
N THR A 4 12.72 -7.37 6.00
CA THR A 4 11.75 -7.72 4.95
C THR A 4 10.33 -7.61 5.50
N GLN A 5 9.45 -6.97 4.72
CA GLN A 5 8.04 -6.74 5.06
C GLN A 5 7.15 -7.26 3.94
N THR A 6 5.94 -7.73 4.28
CA THR A 6 4.85 -7.89 3.31
C THR A 6 4.14 -6.56 3.13
N VAL A 7 4.08 -6.08 1.88
CA VAL A 7 3.56 -4.76 1.52
C VAL A 7 2.44 -4.88 0.50
N ALA A 8 1.24 -4.43 0.84
CA ALA A 8 0.12 -4.34 -0.09
C ALA A 8 0.09 -2.94 -0.75
N ILE A 9 -0.19 -2.88 -2.05
CA ILE A 9 -0.26 -1.63 -2.82
C ILE A 9 -1.71 -1.39 -3.27
N LEU A 10 -2.43 -0.50 -2.57
CA LEU A 10 -3.78 -0.11 -2.97
C LEU A 10 -3.72 0.88 -4.13
N GLY A 11 -4.28 0.50 -5.28
CA GLY A 11 -4.19 1.27 -6.52
C GLY A 11 -2.94 0.94 -7.33
N ALA A 12 -2.53 -0.34 -7.30
CA ALA A 12 -1.47 -0.84 -8.17
C ALA A 12 -1.84 -0.65 -9.66
N SER A 13 -0.84 -0.43 -10.49
CA SER A 13 -1.02 -0.19 -11.93
C SER A 13 0.13 -0.83 -12.71
N ALA A 14 -0.17 -1.37 -13.90
CA ALA A 14 0.83 -1.87 -14.84
C ALA A 14 1.53 -0.76 -15.65
N ASP A 15 1.03 0.48 -15.58
CA ASP A 15 1.62 1.63 -16.27
C ASP A 15 2.96 2.04 -15.61
N PRO A 16 4.09 1.93 -16.34
CA PRO A 16 5.42 2.25 -15.80
C PRO A 16 5.58 3.70 -15.33
N GLU A 17 4.76 4.63 -15.83
CA GLU A 17 4.83 6.03 -15.44
C GLU A 17 4.21 6.30 -14.07
N ARG A 18 3.31 5.42 -13.61
CA ARG A 18 2.61 5.58 -12.33
C ARG A 18 3.56 5.31 -11.15
N TYR A 19 3.45 6.16 -10.13
CA TYR A 19 4.21 6.00 -8.90
C TYR A 19 3.98 4.66 -8.18
N ALA A 20 2.78 4.08 -8.29
CA ALA A 20 2.48 2.76 -7.76
C ALA A 20 3.36 1.66 -8.39
N PHE A 21 3.58 1.71 -9.71
CA PHE A 21 4.46 0.78 -10.42
C PHE A 21 5.92 0.97 -10.00
N LYS A 22 6.37 2.23 -9.96
CA LYS A 22 7.72 2.60 -9.49
C LYS A 22 7.96 2.10 -8.05
N ALA A 23 6.94 2.20 -7.18
CA ALA A 23 7.00 1.71 -5.80
C ALA A 23 7.07 0.19 -5.72
N GLN A 24 6.27 -0.55 -6.49
CA GLN A 24 6.34 -2.01 -6.56
C GLN A 24 7.74 -2.50 -6.89
N ARG A 25 8.36 -1.96 -7.95
CA ARG A 25 9.72 -2.33 -8.36
C ARG A 25 10.75 -2.02 -7.27
N LEU A 26 10.66 -0.84 -6.66
CA LEU A 26 11.63 -0.44 -5.63
C LEU A 26 11.46 -1.27 -4.35
N LEU A 27 10.23 -1.56 -3.93
CA LEU A 27 9.96 -2.44 -2.79
C LEU A 27 10.58 -3.84 -3.00
N LYS A 28 10.42 -4.41 -4.21
CA LYS A 28 11.04 -5.69 -4.59
C LYS A 28 12.56 -5.62 -4.60
N GLN A 29 13.14 -4.54 -5.13
CA GLN A 29 14.59 -4.32 -5.12
C GLN A 29 15.16 -4.26 -3.70
N TYR A 30 14.41 -3.74 -2.74
CA TYR A 30 14.77 -3.70 -1.32
C TYR A 30 14.43 -4.98 -0.55
N GLY A 31 13.95 -6.02 -1.25
CA GLY A 31 13.71 -7.35 -0.67
C GLY A 31 12.38 -7.47 0.09
N HIS A 32 11.42 -6.56 -0.12
CA HIS A 32 10.07 -6.69 0.42
C HIS A 32 9.20 -7.59 -0.46
N ARG A 33 8.27 -8.33 0.17
CA ARG A 33 7.23 -9.08 -0.55
C ARG A 33 6.11 -8.11 -0.90
N VAL A 34 5.74 -8.02 -2.18
CA VAL A 34 4.71 -7.09 -2.65
C VAL A 34 3.44 -7.83 -3.05
N ILE A 35 2.29 -7.27 -2.68
CA ILE A 35 0.96 -7.73 -3.06
C ILE A 35 0.24 -6.57 -3.77
N PRO A 36 0.24 -6.52 -5.10
CA PRO A 36 -0.46 -5.47 -5.83
C PRO A 36 -1.98 -5.66 -5.74
N VAL A 37 -2.71 -4.57 -5.48
CA VAL A 37 -4.18 -4.59 -5.41
C VAL A 37 -4.76 -3.76 -6.54
N SER A 38 -5.46 -4.42 -7.46
CA SER A 38 -6.05 -3.82 -8.65
C SER A 38 -7.28 -4.61 -9.10
N ALA A 39 -8.41 -3.92 -9.29
CA ALA A 39 -9.61 -4.53 -9.86
C ALA A 39 -9.54 -4.71 -11.39
N LYS A 40 -8.52 -4.15 -12.06
CA LYS A 40 -8.41 -4.11 -13.52
C LYS A 40 -7.35 -5.05 -14.08
N GLU A 41 -6.20 -5.10 -13.41
CA GLU A 41 -5.05 -5.87 -13.85
C GLU A 41 -5.00 -7.16 -13.05
N SER A 42 -4.77 -8.31 -13.69
CA SER A 42 -4.59 -9.61 -13.01
C SER A 42 -3.13 -9.90 -12.64
N VAL A 43 -2.18 -9.27 -13.34
CA VAL A 43 -0.73 -9.40 -13.10
C VAL A 43 -0.07 -8.03 -13.30
N ILE A 44 0.80 -7.62 -12.38
CA ILE A 44 1.58 -6.38 -12.47
C ILE A 44 3.03 -6.70 -12.13
N ASP A 45 3.98 -6.32 -13.00
CA ASP A 45 5.42 -6.55 -12.81
C ASP A 45 5.78 -8.02 -12.48
N GLY A 46 5.01 -8.97 -13.02
CA GLY A 46 5.18 -10.41 -12.79
C GLY A 46 4.52 -10.95 -11.52
N ASP A 47 3.90 -10.10 -10.69
CA ASP A 47 3.18 -10.50 -9.48
C ASP A 47 1.67 -10.59 -9.74
N ALA A 48 1.04 -11.66 -9.27
CA ALA A 48 -0.42 -11.77 -9.30
C ALA A 48 -1.07 -10.70 -8.42
N THR A 49 -2.17 -10.12 -8.88
CA THR A 49 -2.89 -9.08 -8.15
C THR A 49 -4.02 -9.65 -7.31
N ALA A 50 -4.29 -9.01 -6.17
CA ALA A 50 -5.57 -9.16 -5.49
C ALA A 50 -6.58 -8.18 -6.10
N ALA A 51 -7.79 -8.64 -6.39
CA ALA A 51 -8.84 -7.77 -6.91
C ALA A 51 -9.30 -6.73 -5.87
N ARG A 52 -9.33 -7.14 -4.60
CA ARG A 52 -9.68 -6.32 -3.44
C ARG A 52 -8.75 -6.62 -2.27
N LEU A 53 -8.68 -5.68 -1.31
CA LEU A 53 -7.91 -5.88 -0.08
C LEU A 53 -8.42 -7.07 0.74
N ALA A 54 -9.73 -7.32 0.72
CA ALA A 54 -10.35 -8.46 1.40
C ALA A 54 -9.94 -9.83 0.85
N ASP A 55 -9.35 -9.89 -0.36
CA ASP A 55 -8.89 -11.13 -0.97
C ASP A 55 -7.45 -11.50 -0.55
N ILE A 56 -6.83 -10.70 0.33
CA ILE A 56 -5.49 -10.96 0.88
C ILE A 56 -5.63 -11.78 2.17
N ASP A 57 -5.14 -13.02 2.14
CA ASP A 57 -5.23 -14.00 3.23
C ASP A 57 -3.93 -14.14 4.06
N VAL A 58 -2.90 -13.35 3.73
CA VAL A 58 -1.61 -13.33 4.42
C VAL A 58 -1.44 -12.07 5.26
N PRO A 59 -0.67 -12.14 6.37
CA PRO A 59 -0.36 -10.94 7.17
C PRO A 59 0.34 -9.86 6.35
N VAL A 60 -0.23 -8.65 6.35
CA VAL A 60 0.36 -7.45 5.74
C VAL A 60 0.96 -6.57 6.83
N HIS A 61 2.21 -6.16 6.65
CA HIS A 61 2.84 -5.19 7.55
C HIS A 61 2.49 -3.76 7.14
N THR A 62 2.67 -3.44 5.86
CA THR A 62 2.49 -2.08 5.33
C THR A 62 1.44 -2.09 4.23
N LEU A 63 0.42 -1.25 4.33
CA LEU A 63 -0.41 -0.87 3.20
C LEU A 63 0.08 0.48 2.66
N THR A 64 0.43 0.55 1.38
CA THR A 64 0.81 1.82 0.74
C THR A 64 -0.26 2.24 -0.28
N VAL A 65 -0.73 3.47 -0.16
CA VAL A 65 -1.94 3.96 -0.85
C VAL A 65 -1.55 4.83 -2.04
N TYR A 66 -2.11 4.51 -3.22
CA TYR A 66 -1.93 5.24 -4.49
C TYR A 66 -3.26 5.60 -5.15
N VAL A 67 -4.34 5.62 -4.37
CA VAL A 67 -5.67 6.06 -4.80
C VAL A 67 -6.06 7.37 -4.13
N ARG A 68 -6.87 8.17 -4.82
CA ARG A 68 -7.41 9.42 -4.28
C ARG A 68 -8.28 9.18 -3.03
N PRO A 69 -8.46 10.18 -2.15
CA PRO A 69 -9.17 10.04 -0.87
C PRO A 69 -10.57 9.43 -0.99
N ALA A 70 -11.38 9.94 -1.93
CA ALA A 70 -12.74 9.42 -2.17
C ALA A 70 -12.81 7.93 -2.58
N LEU A 71 -11.68 7.35 -3.04
CA LEU A 71 -11.58 5.92 -3.32
C LEU A 71 -11.02 5.16 -2.12
N SER A 72 -10.03 5.70 -1.39
CA SER A 72 -9.54 5.05 -0.15
C SER A 72 -10.61 4.98 0.94
N ASP A 73 -11.53 5.95 1.02
CA ASP A 73 -12.68 5.93 1.93
C ASP A 73 -13.53 4.66 1.75
N ARG A 74 -13.72 4.23 0.50
CA ARG A 74 -14.52 3.03 0.16
C ARG A 74 -13.87 1.74 0.63
N HIS A 75 -12.58 1.79 0.97
CA HIS A 75 -11.81 0.66 1.43
C HIS A 75 -11.63 0.64 2.94
N ARG A 76 -12.21 1.59 3.70
CA ARG A 76 -12.03 1.68 5.16
C ARG A 76 -12.19 0.33 5.87
N GLU A 77 -13.35 -0.32 5.67
CA GLU A 77 -13.64 -1.59 6.35
C GLU A 77 -12.68 -2.71 5.95
N ASP A 78 -12.26 -2.73 4.68
CA ASP A 78 -11.28 -3.72 4.20
C ASP A 78 -9.89 -3.48 4.80
N ILE A 79 -9.49 -2.21 4.97
CA ILE A 79 -8.21 -1.84 5.60
C ILE A 79 -8.22 -2.22 7.09
N GLU A 80 -9.33 -1.94 7.79
CA GLU A 80 -9.50 -2.31 9.19
C GLU A 80 -9.48 -3.85 9.38
N ARG A 81 -10.12 -4.60 8.46
CA ARG A 81 -10.06 -6.08 8.45
C ARG A 81 -8.68 -6.62 8.12
N LEU A 82 -7.98 -6.02 7.16
CA LEU A 82 -6.60 -6.38 6.81
C LEU A 82 -5.64 -6.14 7.99
N LYS A 83 -5.95 -5.14 8.83
CA LYS A 83 -5.23 -4.78 10.05
C LYS A 83 -3.70 -4.70 9.86
N PRO A 84 -3.20 -3.92 8.90
CA PRO A 84 -1.78 -3.75 8.72
C PRO A 84 -1.15 -3.06 9.94
N GLN A 85 0.15 -3.25 10.16
CA GLN A 85 0.88 -2.53 11.20
C GLN A 85 0.93 -1.02 10.93
N ARG A 86 0.94 -0.64 9.64
CA ARG A 86 0.83 0.76 9.23
C ARG A 86 0.21 0.94 7.85
N VAL A 87 -0.30 2.15 7.62
CA VAL A 87 -0.75 2.67 6.34
C VAL A 87 0.08 3.89 5.95
N ILE A 88 0.58 3.91 4.72
CA ILE A 88 1.31 5.05 4.16
C ILE A 88 0.43 5.72 3.10
N PHE A 89 0.05 6.96 3.35
CA PHE A 89 -0.58 7.82 2.35
C PHE A 89 0.52 8.54 1.57
N ASN A 90 0.68 8.20 0.29
CA ASN A 90 1.65 8.83 -0.59
C ASN A 90 1.16 10.22 -1.04
N PRO A 91 2.05 11.09 -1.55
CA PRO A 91 1.69 12.42 -2.02
C PRO A 91 0.48 12.41 -2.97
N GLY A 92 -0.56 13.18 -2.64
CA GLY A 92 -1.81 13.25 -3.39
C GLY A 92 -2.85 12.18 -3.03
N THR A 93 -2.62 11.42 -1.95
CA THR A 93 -3.53 10.39 -1.42
C THR A 93 -3.93 10.62 0.04
N GLU A 94 -3.50 11.72 0.63
CA GLU A 94 -3.72 12.11 2.02
C GLU A 94 -5.22 12.12 2.32
N ASN A 95 -5.61 11.45 3.41
CA ASN A 95 -7.00 11.35 3.81
C ASN A 95 -7.10 11.41 5.34
N GLY A 96 -7.18 12.64 5.87
CA GLY A 96 -7.20 12.90 7.32
C GLY A 96 -8.30 12.17 8.08
N PRO A 97 -9.57 12.21 7.63
CA PRO A 97 -10.65 11.47 8.29
C PRO A 97 -10.43 9.96 8.34
N LEU A 98 -9.98 9.36 7.23
CA LEU A 98 -9.66 7.93 7.20
C LEU A 98 -8.44 7.64 8.09
N ALA A 99 -7.41 8.46 8.04
CA ALA A 99 -6.21 8.28 8.86
C ALA A 99 -6.55 8.25 10.35
N ALA A 100 -7.33 9.23 10.83
CA ALA A 100 -7.79 9.29 12.22
C ALA A 100 -8.58 8.02 12.63
N ALA A 101 -9.51 7.58 11.77
CA ALA A 101 -10.27 6.36 12.03
C ALA A 101 -9.39 5.10 12.11
N LEU A 102 -8.36 5.00 11.27
CA LEU A 102 -7.43 3.88 11.30
C LEU A 102 -6.55 3.91 12.56
N GLU A 103 -6.14 5.10 13.01
CA GLU A 103 -5.39 5.25 14.26
C GLU A 103 -6.21 4.87 15.49
N GLU A 104 -7.50 5.25 15.53
CA GLU A 104 -8.45 4.80 16.56
C GLU A 104 -8.59 3.27 16.57
N ALA A 105 -8.51 2.62 15.41
CA ALA A 105 -8.50 1.16 15.26
C ALA A 105 -7.13 0.51 15.59
N GLY A 106 -6.13 1.29 15.99
CA GLY A 106 -4.79 0.83 16.36
C GLY A 106 -3.85 0.59 15.18
N ILE A 107 -4.19 1.10 13.99
CA ILE A 107 -3.37 1.03 12.78
C ILE A 107 -2.60 2.34 12.64
N LYS A 108 -1.26 2.28 12.62
CA LYS A 108 -0.44 3.49 12.48
C LYS A 108 -0.61 4.10 11.11
N THR A 109 -0.69 5.42 11.01
CA THR A 109 -0.75 6.10 9.71
C THR A 109 0.45 7.03 9.52
N ARG A 110 0.81 7.29 8.26
CA ARG A 110 1.90 8.19 7.91
C ARG A 110 1.68 8.79 6.53
N ASP A 111 1.68 10.11 6.46
CA ASP A 111 1.79 10.83 5.19
C ASP A 111 3.26 10.87 4.78
N ALA A 112 3.63 10.11 3.74
CA ALA A 112 5.01 10.01 3.29
C ALA A 112 5.12 9.41 1.87
N CYS A 113 6.21 9.72 1.17
CA CYS A 113 6.52 9.06 -0.10
C CYS A 113 7.26 7.73 0.14
N THR A 114 6.64 6.61 -0.22
CA THR A 114 7.23 5.27 -0.12
C THR A 114 8.62 5.19 -0.76
N LEU A 115 8.80 5.82 -1.94
CA LEU A 115 10.08 5.82 -2.65
C LEU A 115 11.18 6.55 -1.88
N VAL A 116 10.83 7.63 -1.18
CA VAL A 116 11.77 8.39 -0.36
C VAL A 116 12.15 7.58 0.87
N LEU A 117 11.16 7.03 1.58
CA LEU A 117 11.39 6.19 2.76
C LEU A 117 12.34 5.02 2.47
N LEU A 118 12.14 4.33 1.34
CA LEU A 118 13.03 3.24 0.93
C LEU A 118 14.47 3.72 0.71
N ARG A 119 14.64 4.86 0.03
CA ARG A 119 15.97 5.41 -0.29
C ARG A 119 16.70 6.00 0.91
N THR A 120 15.98 6.55 1.89
CA THR A 120 16.56 7.11 3.12
C THR A 120 16.77 6.06 4.20
N GLY A 121 16.23 4.85 4.03
CA GLY A 121 16.29 3.79 5.05
C GLY A 121 15.26 3.95 6.17
N ASP A 122 14.28 4.83 5.99
CA ASP A 122 13.18 5.10 6.93
C ASP A 122 11.90 4.31 6.61
N PHE A 123 12.00 3.35 5.68
CA PHE A 123 10.92 2.42 5.37
C PHE A 123 10.81 1.31 6.41
#